data_AF-A0AAV5WPV3-F1
#
_entry.id   AF-A0AAV5WPV3-F1
#
_cell.length_a   1.000
_cell.length_b   1.000
_cell.length_c   1.000
_cell.angle_alpha   90.00
_cell.angle_beta   90.00
_cell.angle_gamma   90.00
#
_symmetry.space_group_name_H-M   'P 1'
#
loop_
_entity.id
_entity.type
_entity.pdbx_description
1 polymer ?
#
loop_
_entity_poly.entity_id
_entity_poly.type
_entity_poly.pdbx_seq_one_letter_code
_entity_poly.pdbx_strand_id
1 'polypeptide(L)'
;IPLHATAVVPSKRVNGCPELCRVCGEQATGYHYDAISCNGCKTFFRRSVMDKREYVCKTNGMCFDLLPKAFQTKEDVNDNPVTLKIIAKRKRENGKAEEEFDRSIVPCSSKMVPTAAEETMSRLIDELTYLEIKHDRIRKSCHNPQPTEYTTIEEIVRKHSMMHNDFEEMRGWPLPISDPDHVPIDILLAEKIPFPAKKDRPANMKNWMFADLIYTIEYAKALPLFAKLDEQDKIRLLKSSIMLCMNLTTIYYSFTHKSEVNLHPDGTSPSRAKNYPGFIGAVDQYMCRIIATLIRTDIRREEYVLLKAILLCNEACDDLSPYALNLLKKERERLVRSLVSFCMATRGPIHGPATVTAVLGIADTIAHQVCENTEGTVCAGWSVRSSS
;
A
#
# COMPACT_ATOMS: atom_id res chain seq x y z
N ILE A 1 -3.11 22.80 -43.44
CA ILE A 1 -1.67 22.45 -43.34
C ILE A 1 -0.89 23.75 -43.31
N PRO A 2 0.07 24.00 -42.39
CA PRO A 2 0.13 23.87 -40.92
C PRO A 2 0.21 25.28 -40.25
N LEU A 3 -0.30 25.51 -39.03
CA LEU A 3 0.29 25.31 -37.68
C LEU A 3 1.61 26.05 -37.40
N HIS A 4 1.50 27.18 -36.68
CA HIS A 4 2.56 27.79 -35.87
C HIS A 4 2.04 28.06 -34.46
N ALA A 5 2.96 27.91 -33.50
CA ALA A 5 2.84 27.94 -32.05
C ALA A 5 2.05 29.09 -31.41
N THR A 6 1.38 28.78 -30.28
CA THR A 6 1.29 29.71 -29.14
C THR A 6 1.38 28.95 -27.81
N ALA A 7 2.17 29.52 -26.92
CA ALA A 7 2.42 29.11 -25.54
C ALA A 7 1.13 28.94 -24.73
N VAL A 8 1.05 27.87 -23.93
CA VAL A 8 0.00 27.70 -22.92
C VAL A 8 0.52 28.30 -21.61
N VAL A 9 0.01 29.49 -21.29
CA VAL A 9 0.11 30.13 -19.98
C VAL A 9 -0.69 29.31 -18.96
N PRO A 10 -0.22 29.10 -17.71
CA PRO A 10 -0.95 28.34 -16.72
C PRO A 10 -2.19 29.12 -16.25
N SER A 11 -3.36 28.52 -16.39
CA SER A 11 -4.60 29.05 -15.81
C SER A 11 -4.52 28.94 -14.27
N LYS A 12 -4.17 30.05 -13.61
CA LYS A 12 -4.51 30.28 -12.21
C LYS A 12 -6.03 30.25 -12.09
N ARG A 13 -6.60 29.15 -11.57
CA ARG A 13 -7.92 29.21 -10.93
C ARG A 13 -7.72 29.51 -9.45
N VAL A 14 -7.77 30.79 -9.10
CA VAL A 14 -8.17 31.20 -7.75
C VAL A 14 -9.68 31.02 -7.70
N ASN A 15 -10.14 29.91 -7.11
CA ASN A 15 -11.52 29.76 -6.63
C ASN A 15 -11.43 28.96 -5.32
N GLY A 16 -11.77 29.61 -4.21
CA GLY A 16 -11.64 29.12 -2.83
C GLY A 16 -12.55 27.94 -2.48
N CYS A 17 -12.37 26.80 -3.14
CA CYS A 17 -12.94 25.53 -2.72
C CYS A 17 -11.93 24.84 -1.78
N PRO A 18 -12.29 24.58 -0.52
CA PRO A 18 -11.37 23.95 0.44
C PRO A 18 -10.89 22.58 -0.05
N GLU A 19 -9.63 22.28 0.22
CA GLU A 19 -8.93 21.12 -0.35
C GLU A 19 -9.42 19.77 0.21
N LEU A 20 -10.08 19.78 1.38
CA LEU A 20 -10.43 18.58 2.13
C LEU A 20 -11.94 18.48 2.40
N CYS A 21 -12.45 17.25 2.31
CA CYS A 21 -13.81 16.85 2.56
C CYS A 21 -14.15 17.02 4.04
N ARG A 22 -15.22 17.75 4.36
CA ARG A 22 -15.64 18.01 5.75
C ARG A 22 -16.28 16.82 6.46
N VAL A 23 -16.42 15.69 5.76
CA VAL A 23 -17.02 14.45 6.29
C VAL A 23 -15.95 13.40 6.61
N CYS A 24 -15.01 13.16 5.69
CA CYS A 24 -13.99 12.12 5.85
C CYS A 24 -12.53 12.63 5.82
N GLY A 25 -12.31 13.91 5.54
CA GLY A 25 -10.97 14.49 5.45
C GLY A 25 -10.18 14.21 4.15
N GLU A 26 -10.71 13.42 3.21
CA GLU A 26 -10.08 13.19 1.90
C GLU A 26 -10.09 14.44 0.99
N GLN A 27 -9.37 14.43 -0.13
CA GLN A 27 -9.41 15.54 -1.08
C GLN A 27 -10.83 15.81 -1.58
N ALA A 28 -11.32 17.02 -1.35
CA ALA A 28 -12.63 17.44 -1.79
C ALA A 28 -12.65 17.63 -3.30
N THR A 29 -13.74 17.18 -3.93
CA THR A 29 -13.94 17.36 -5.38
C THR A 29 -14.82 18.57 -5.67
N GLY A 30 -15.38 19.20 -4.64
CA GLY A 30 -16.21 20.39 -4.74
C GLY A 30 -17.25 20.48 -3.62
N TYR A 31 -18.18 21.40 -3.79
CA TYR A 31 -19.40 21.45 -2.99
C TYR A 31 -20.42 20.46 -3.56
N HIS A 32 -20.89 19.52 -2.75
CA HIS A 32 -22.01 18.64 -3.08
C HIS A 32 -23.04 18.72 -1.96
N TYR A 33 -24.30 19.00 -2.31
CA TYR A 33 -25.39 19.22 -1.34
C TYR A 33 -25.03 20.27 -0.27
N ASP A 34 -24.48 21.40 -0.72
CA ASP A 34 -24.06 22.54 0.10
C ASP A 34 -22.94 22.27 1.12
N ALA A 35 -22.24 21.14 1.01
CA ALA A 35 -21.09 20.80 1.82
C ALA A 35 -19.88 20.42 0.96
N ILE A 36 -18.69 20.89 1.35
CA ILE A 36 -17.43 20.52 0.71
C ILE A 36 -17.16 19.05 0.99
N SER A 37 -17.18 18.23 -0.06
CA SER A 37 -17.09 16.78 0.09
C SER A 37 -16.35 16.10 -1.05
N CYS A 38 -15.80 14.92 -0.77
CA CYS A 38 -15.26 14.03 -1.80
C CYS A 38 -16.39 13.28 -2.52
N ASN A 39 -16.05 12.61 -3.62
CA ASN A 39 -17.02 11.82 -4.39
C ASN A 39 -17.63 10.65 -3.59
N GLY A 40 -16.89 10.10 -2.62
CA GLY A 40 -17.35 9.04 -1.73
C GLY A 40 -18.50 9.50 -0.84
N CYS A 41 -18.28 10.56 -0.06
CA CYS A 41 -19.30 11.13 0.83
C CYS A 41 -20.52 11.67 0.06
N LYS A 42 -20.30 12.29 -1.11
CA LYS A 42 -21.38 12.68 -2.03
C LYS A 42 -22.28 11.50 -2.39
N THR A 43 -21.68 10.39 -2.81
CA THR A 43 -22.40 9.22 -3.30
C THR A 43 -23.13 8.49 -2.17
N PHE A 44 -22.47 8.38 -1.01
CA PHE A 44 -23.08 7.84 0.19
C PHE A 44 -24.33 8.64 0.56
N PHE A 45 -24.22 9.96 0.71
CA PHE A 45 -25.33 10.84 1.08
C PHE A 45 -26.51 10.72 0.08
N ARG A 46 -26.22 10.73 -1.22
CA ARG A 46 -27.26 10.56 -2.26
C ARG A 46 -28.04 9.26 -2.07
N ARG A 47 -27.34 8.14 -1.86
CA ARG A 47 -27.96 6.81 -1.68
C ARG A 47 -28.74 6.73 -0.37
N SER A 48 -28.21 7.27 0.72
CA SER A 48 -28.89 7.27 2.01
C SER A 48 -30.21 8.05 1.97
N VAL A 49 -30.23 9.20 1.28
CA VAL A 49 -31.42 10.05 1.18
C VAL A 49 -32.42 9.52 0.15
N MET A 50 -31.96 9.18 -1.06
CA MET A 50 -32.86 8.71 -2.12
C MET A 50 -33.53 7.37 -1.78
N ASP A 51 -32.79 6.46 -1.15
CA ASP A 51 -33.31 5.14 -0.78
C ASP A 51 -33.92 5.13 0.63
N LYS A 52 -34.01 6.29 1.31
CA LYS A 52 -34.52 6.45 2.68
C LYS A 52 -33.94 5.43 3.67
N ARG A 53 -32.61 5.23 3.64
CA ARG A 53 -31.94 4.21 4.46
C ARG A 53 -31.89 4.64 5.91
N GLU A 54 -32.38 3.78 6.80
CA GLU A 54 -32.17 3.91 8.23
C GLU A 54 -30.94 3.08 8.65
N TYR A 55 -30.01 3.73 9.34
CA TYR A 55 -28.82 3.09 9.88
C TYR A 55 -28.92 3.03 11.39
N VAL A 56 -28.72 1.85 11.97
CA VAL A 56 -28.51 1.70 13.41
C VAL A 56 -27.05 1.28 13.63
N CYS A 57 -26.26 2.15 14.28
CA CYS A 57 -24.86 1.87 14.60
C CYS A 57 -24.83 0.74 15.64
N LYS A 58 -24.18 -0.37 15.28
CA LYS A 58 -24.06 -1.57 16.13
C LYS A 58 -23.21 -1.35 17.37
N THR A 59 -22.51 -0.22 17.45
CA THR A 59 -21.61 0.16 18.53
C THR A 59 -22.09 1.41 19.27
N ASN A 60 -23.40 1.65 19.24
CA ASN A 60 -24.08 2.71 19.99
C ASN A 60 -23.55 4.13 19.74
N GLY A 61 -23.19 4.44 18.50
CA GLY A 61 -22.65 5.74 18.11
C GLY A 61 -21.15 5.91 18.32
N MET A 62 -20.49 4.99 19.04
CA MET A 62 -19.03 5.00 19.27
C MET A 62 -18.25 4.40 18.09
N CYS A 63 -18.88 4.34 16.92
CA CYS A 63 -18.30 3.86 15.68
C CYS A 63 -16.97 4.61 15.37
N PHE A 64 -16.81 5.86 15.84
CA PHE A 64 -15.58 6.67 15.71
C PHE A 64 -14.44 6.24 16.66
N ASP A 65 -14.77 5.82 17.88
CA ASP A 65 -13.80 5.39 18.90
C ASP A 65 -13.21 4.00 18.62
N LEU A 66 -13.91 3.22 17.80
CA LEU A 66 -13.53 1.87 17.36
C LEU A 66 -12.75 1.87 16.05
N LEU A 67 -12.65 3.01 15.38
CA LEU A 67 -11.69 3.17 14.30
C LEU A 67 -10.27 3.13 14.89
N PRO A 68 -9.30 2.49 14.23
CA PRO A 68 -7.90 2.59 14.63
C PRO A 68 -7.53 4.06 14.87
N LYS A 69 -6.75 4.36 15.91
CA LYS A 69 -6.40 5.75 16.32
C LYS A 69 -5.89 6.63 15.17
N ALA A 70 -5.38 6.04 14.08
CA ALA A 70 -4.99 6.70 12.84
C ALA A 70 -6.13 7.39 12.05
N PHE A 71 -7.40 7.21 12.45
CA PHE A 71 -8.58 7.75 11.76
C PHE A 71 -9.41 8.73 12.61
N GLN A 72 -9.00 9.00 13.85
CA GLN A 72 -9.67 9.96 14.72
C GLN A 72 -9.15 11.36 14.40
N THR A 73 -9.97 12.19 13.75
CA THR A 73 -9.65 13.62 13.55
C THR A 73 -9.66 14.36 14.89
N LYS A 74 -8.81 15.37 15.06
CA LYS A 74 -8.70 16.19 16.30
C LYS A 74 -9.94 17.07 16.58
N GLU A 75 -10.94 17.06 15.71
CA GLU A 75 -12.07 17.99 15.75
C GLU A 75 -13.30 17.30 16.33
N ASP A 76 -13.90 17.95 17.33
CA ASP A 76 -15.10 17.52 18.02
C ASP A 76 -16.28 17.49 17.03
N VAL A 77 -16.84 16.30 16.79
CA VAL A 77 -17.91 16.05 15.80
C VAL A 77 -19.18 16.83 16.15
N ASN A 78 -19.35 17.20 17.42
CA ASN A 78 -20.51 17.93 17.94
C ASN A 78 -20.62 19.37 17.38
N ASP A 79 -19.50 19.98 16.98
CA ASP A 79 -19.46 21.35 16.46
C ASP A 79 -19.31 21.42 14.93
N ASN A 80 -19.45 20.28 14.23
CA ASN A 80 -19.37 20.28 12.78
C ASN A 80 -20.62 20.96 12.16
N PRO A 81 -20.45 22.06 11.39
CA PRO A 81 -21.56 22.83 10.83
C PRO A 81 -22.44 22.03 9.84
N VAL A 82 -21.92 20.95 9.27
CA VAL A 82 -22.68 20.01 8.43
C VAL A 82 -23.57 19.11 9.30
N THR A 83 -23.04 18.59 10.41
CA THR A 83 -23.79 17.79 11.40
C THR A 83 -24.92 18.61 12.01
N LEU A 84 -24.67 19.87 12.37
CA LEU A 84 -25.68 20.80 12.90
C LEU A 84 -26.78 21.12 11.88
N LYS A 85 -26.44 21.28 10.59
CA LYS A 85 -27.43 21.47 9.50
C LYS A 85 -28.29 20.23 9.28
N ILE A 86 -27.73 19.02 9.42
CA ILE A 86 -28.48 17.76 9.31
C ILE A 86 -29.46 17.60 10.49
N ILE A 87 -29.02 17.91 11.72
CA ILE A 87 -29.87 17.91 12.91
C ILE A 87 -30.99 18.97 12.80
N ALA A 88 -30.67 20.16 12.28
CA ALA A 88 -31.65 21.22 12.05
C ALA A 88 -32.66 20.88 10.94
N LYS A 89 -32.24 20.17 9.88
CA LYS A 89 -33.12 19.73 8.79
C LYS A 89 -34.09 18.63 9.25
N ARG A 90 -33.62 17.67 10.07
CA ARG A 90 -34.50 16.67 10.72
C ARG A 90 -35.54 17.30 11.65
N LYS A 91 -35.21 18.38 12.35
CA LYS A 91 -36.18 19.14 13.16
C LYS A 91 -37.25 19.82 12.31
N ARG A 92 -36.94 20.21 11.06
CA ARG A 92 -37.92 20.77 10.11
C ARG A 92 -38.77 19.69 9.44
N GLU A 93 -38.22 18.51 9.15
CA GLU A 93 -38.94 17.41 8.49
C GLU A 93 -40.02 16.74 9.37
N ASN A 94 -40.02 16.97 10.69
CA ASN A 94 -41.15 16.64 11.56
C ASN A 94 -42.37 17.59 11.41
N GLY A 95 -42.26 18.65 10.59
CA GLY A 95 -43.35 19.52 10.20
C GLY A 95 -43.69 19.34 8.71
N LYS A 96 -44.84 18.70 8.45
CA LYS A 96 -45.49 18.41 7.16
C LYS A 96 -45.20 19.39 6.00
N ALA A 97 -44.89 18.86 4.81
CA ALA A 97 -45.61 19.11 3.55
C ALA A 97 -45.10 18.18 2.43
N GLU A 98 -46.02 17.57 1.70
CA GLU A 98 -45.82 16.75 0.51
C GLU A 98 -45.52 17.63 -0.70
N GLU A 99 -44.55 17.25 -1.55
CA GLU A 99 -44.56 17.63 -2.96
C GLU A 99 -44.20 16.43 -3.83
N GLU A 100 -45.01 16.30 -4.89
CA GLU A 100 -45.17 15.20 -5.82
C GLU A 100 -44.02 15.20 -6.85
N PHE A 101 -43.34 14.06 -7.06
CA PHE A 101 -42.30 13.94 -8.09
C PHE A 101 -42.73 12.95 -9.20
N ASP A 102 -42.70 13.48 -10.42
CA ASP A 102 -43.16 12.89 -11.68
C ASP A 102 -42.58 11.49 -11.98
N ARG A 103 -43.45 10.56 -12.42
CA ARG A 103 -43.17 9.12 -12.66
C ARG A 103 -42.78 8.80 -14.11
N SER A 104 -42.12 9.71 -14.81
CA SER A 104 -41.85 9.55 -16.26
C SER A 104 -40.45 9.03 -16.63
N ILE A 105 -39.60 8.61 -15.68
CA ILE A 105 -38.30 7.99 -16.00
C ILE A 105 -38.29 6.53 -15.58
N VAL A 106 -38.31 5.63 -16.56
CA VAL A 106 -38.03 4.20 -16.38
C VAL A 106 -36.52 3.98 -16.50
N PRO A 107 -35.81 3.49 -15.46
CA PRO A 107 -34.52 2.86 -15.66
C PRO A 107 -34.73 1.35 -15.76
N CYS A 108 -34.68 0.84 -16.99
CA CYS A 108 -34.35 -0.55 -17.23
C CYS A 108 -32.85 -0.73 -16.93
N SER A 109 -32.51 -1.43 -15.84
CA SER A 109 -31.46 -2.46 -15.84
C SER A 109 -31.30 -3.02 -14.43
N SER A 110 -31.59 -4.31 -14.30
CA SER A 110 -31.18 -5.18 -13.19
C SER A 110 -29.72 -4.90 -12.80
N LYS A 111 -29.49 -4.48 -11.55
CA LYS A 111 -28.20 -4.70 -10.89
C LYS A 111 -28.46 -5.39 -9.57
N MET A 112 -27.96 -6.62 -9.51
CA MET A 112 -27.96 -7.50 -8.34
C MET A 112 -27.42 -6.75 -7.12
N VAL A 113 -28.11 -6.91 -5.99
CA VAL A 113 -27.64 -6.46 -4.67
C VAL A 113 -26.43 -7.32 -4.29
N PRO A 114 -25.27 -6.74 -3.94
CA PRO A 114 -24.11 -7.51 -3.52
C PRO A 114 -24.41 -8.33 -2.27
N THR A 115 -23.89 -9.55 -2.20
CA THR A 115 -24.03 -10.42 -1.02
C THR A 115 -23.14 -9.95 0.13
N ALA A 116 -23.47 -10.32 1.38
CA ALA A 116 -22.65 -9.95 2.56
C ALA A 116 -21.18 -10.43 2.48
N ALA A 117 -20.92 -11.50 1.71
CA ALA A 117 -19.58 -11.98 1.42
C ALA A 117 -18.82 -11.02 0.49
N GLU A 118 -19.47 -10.51 -0.55
CA GLU A 118 -18.89 -9.52 -1.49
C GLU A 118 -18.59 -8.19 -0.78
N GLU A 119 -19.46 -7.74 0.13
CA GLU A 119 -19.18 -6.56 0.95
C GLU A 119 -17.98 -6.75 1.88
N THR A 120 -17.79 -7.95 2.42
CA THR A 120 -16.65 -8.27 3.29
C THR A 120 -15.34 -8.32 2.51
N MET A 121 -15.36 -8.85 1.29
CA MET A 121 -14.19 -8.86 0.40
C MET A 121 -13.82 -7.45 -0.07
N SER A 122 -14.81 -6.60 -0.38
CA SER A 122 -14.58 -5.19 -0.72
C SER A 122 -13.89 -4.46 0.43
N ARG A 123 -14.39 -4.60 1.67
CA ARG A 123 -13.79 -3.98 2.85
C ARG A 123 -12.33 -4.41 3.06
N LEU A 124 -12.01 -5.69 2.86
CA LEU A 124 -10.63 -6.18 2.96
C LEU A 124 -9.70 -5.48 1.95
N ILE A 125 -10.14 -5.38 0.70
CA ILE A 125 -9.35 -4.73 -0.36
C ILE A 125 -9.17 -3.24 -0.04
N ASP A 126 -10.20 -2.57 0.46
CA ASP A 126 -10.14 -1.16 0.87
C ASP A 126 -9.14 -0.95 2.03
N GLU A 127 -9.16 -1.82 3.04
CA GLU A 127 -8.23 -1.80 4.18
C GLU A 127 -6.78 -2.01 3.73
N LEU A 128 -6.52 -3.01 2.87
CA LEU A 128 -5.19 -3.27 2.33
C LEU A 128 -4.71 -2.14 1.41
N THR A 129 -5.62 -1.55 0.62
CA THR A 129 -5.32 -0.40 -0.24
C THR A 129 -4.94 0.82 0.60
N TYR A 130 -5.66 1.07 1.69
CA TYR A 130 -5.32 2.15 2.62
C TYR A 130 -3.95 1.93 3.27
N LEU A 131 -3.68 0.69 3.71
CA LEU A 131 -2.39 0.35 4.30
C LEU A 131 -1.24 0.56 3.30
N GLU A 132 -1.44 0.19 2.03
CA GLU A 132 -0.44 0.44 0.99
C GLU A 132 -0.19 1.93 0.75
N ILE A 133 -1.24 2.77 0.79
CA ILE A 133 -1.07 4.22 0.69
C ILE A 133 -0.21 4.75 1.84
N LYS A 134 -0.43 4.27 3.08
CA LYS A 134 0.39 4.65 4.23
C LYS A 134 1.84 4.15 4.10
N HIS A 135 2.03 2.94 3.58
CA HIS A 135 3.35 2.39 3.30
C HIS A 135 4.11 3.19 2.21
N ASP A 136 3.46 3.58 1.12
CA ASP A 136 4.06 4.44 0.10
C ASP A 136 4.40 5.84 0.66
N ARG A 137 3.55 6.40 1.53
CA ARG A 137 3.80 7.69 2.20
C ARG A 137 5.05 7.65 3.07
N ILE A 138 5.22 6.64 3.93
CA ILE A 138 6.41 6.57 4.80
C ILE A 138 7.69 6.41 3.97
N ARG A 139 7.64 5.67 2.85
CA ARG A 139 8.76 5.56 1.89
C ARG A 139 9.17 6.90 1.30
N LYS A 140 8.19 7.76 0.99
CA LYS A 140 8.38 9.12 0.43
C LYS A 140 8.68 10.19 1.48
N SER A 141 8.62 9.82 2.76
CA SER A 141 8.73 10.78 3.85
C SER A 141 10.16 11.13 4.24
N CYS A 142 10.30 12.14 5.09
CA CYS A 142 11.55 12.54 5.71
C CYS A 142 12.11 11.53 6.73
N HIS A 143 11.34 10.53 7.16
CA HIS A 143 11.83 9.50 8.08
C HIS A 143 12.95 8.69 7.43
N ASN A 144 14.20 8.80 7.88
CA ASN A 144 15.35 8.14 7.26
C ASN A 144 16.05 7.21 8.27
N PRO A 145 15.54 5.97 8.47
CA PRO A 145 16.04 5.08 9.50
C PRO A 145 17.49 4.70 9.23
N GLN A 146 18.35 4.85 10.24
CA GLN A 146 19.76 4.45 10.15
C GLN A 146 20.00 3.04 10.72
N PRO A 147 20.89 2.24 10.11
CA PRO A 147 21.26 0.92 10.65
C PRO A 147 21.74 0.96 12.11
N THR A 148 22.30 2.08 12.57
CA THR A 148 22.75 2.26 13.95
C THR A 148 21.61 2.42 14.97
N GLU A 149 20.39 2.71 14.53
CA GLU A 149 19.20 2.88 15.40
C GLU A 149 18.56 1.54 15.80
N TYR A 150 18.98 0.44 15.17
CA TYR A 150 18.35 -0.87 15.32
C TYR A 150 19.40 -1.95 15.45
N THR A 151 19.30 -2.76 16.50
CA THR A 151 20.25 -3.85 16.73
C THR A 151 19.77 -5.17 16.17
N THR A 152 18.46 -5.45 16.28
CA THR A 152 17.86 -6.75 15.89
C THR A 152 16.43 -6.61 15.37
N ILE A 153 15.93 -7.63 14.65
CA ILE A 153 14.52 -7.68 14.18
C ILE A 153 13.57 -7.70 15.37
N GLU A 154 13.95 -8.41 16.42
CA GLU A 154 13.24 -8.52 17.69
C GLU A 154 12.97 -7.14 18.30
N GLU A 155 13.96 -6.24 18.26
CA GLU A 155 13.81 -4.87 18.75
C GLU A 155 12.77 -4.08 17.93
N ILE A 156 12.81 -4.21 16.61
CA ILE A 156 11.88 -3.51 15.69
C ILE A 156 10.43 -4.00 15.90
N VAL A 157 10.26 -5.32 16.08
CA VAL A 157 8.95 -5.95 16.32
C VAL A 157 8.32 -5.46 17.63
N ARG A 158 9.12 -5.31 18.69
CA ARG A 158 8.62 -4.85 20.01
C ARG A 158 8.32 -3.36 20.07
N LYS A 159 9.00 -2.52 19.27
CA LYS A 159 8.71 -1.08 19.19
C LYS A 159 7.28 -0.84 18.71
N HIS A 160 6.64 0.22 19.18
CA HIS A 160 5.32 0.62 18.66
C HIS A 160 5.40 0.90 17.14
N SER A 161 4.33 0.62 16.40
CA SER A 161 4.31 0.92 14.96
C SER A 161 4.37 2.42 14.69
N MET A 162 5.07 2.80 13.64
CA MET A 162 5.18 4.18 13.14
C MET A 162 4.23 4.46 11.98
N MET A 163 3.43 3.50 11.52
CA MET A 163 2.51 3.68 10.37
C MET A 163 1.42 4.73 10.59
N HIS A 164 1.14 5.10 11.84
CA HIS A 164 0.18 6.17 12.17
C HIS A 164 0.81 7.57 12.15
N ASN A 165 2.13 7.67 12.15
CA ASN A 165 2.82 8.96 12.13
C ASN A 165 2.61 9.65 10.76
N ASP A 166 2.31 10.95 10.80
CA ASP A 166 2.23 11.78 9.60
C ASP A 166 3.56 12.51 9.39
N PHE A 167 4.51 11.80 8.77
CA PHE A 167 5.80 12.36 8.39
C PHE A 167 5.66 13.31 7.19
N GLU A 168 6.43 14.41 7.18
CA GLU A 168 6.53 15.30 6.01
C GLU A 168 7.17 14.57 4.81
N GLU A 169 6.88 15.02 3.59
CA GLU A 169 7.57 14.54 2.39
C GLU A 169 9.07 14.88 2.43
N MET A 170 9.90 14.01 1.84
CA MET A 170 11.33 14.26 1.76
C MET A 170 11.62 15.44 0.83
N ARG A 171 12.32 16.45 1.34
CA ARG A 171 12.72 17.62 0.54
C ARG A 171 13.91 17.30 -0.35
N GLY A 172 13.91 17.89 -1.55
CA GLY A 172 15.00 17.73 -2.51
C GLY A 172 14.96 16.41 -3.30
N TRP A 173 13.80 15.75 -3.34
CA TRP A 173 13.54 14.63 -4.24
C TRP A 173 12.81 15.06 -5.51
N PRO A 174 13.04 14.39 -6.66
CA PRO A 174 14.07 13.37 -6.86
C PRO A 174 15.48 13.98 -6.78
N LEU A 175 16.46 13.19 -6.34
CA LEU A 175 17.86 13.60 -6.29
C LEU A 175 18.38 13.86 -7.72
N PRO A 176 19.31 14.81 -7.90
CA PRO A 176 19.95 15.03 -9.19
C PRO A 176 20.59 13.74 -9.72
N ILE A 177 20.57 13.57 -11.04
CA ILE A 177 21.28 12.49 -11.73
C ILE A 177 22.78 12.82 -11.70
N SER A 178 23.39 12.68 -10.55
CA SER A 178 24.82 12.78 -10.32
C SER A 178 25.14 11.59 -9.43
N ASP A 179 25.49 10.49 -10.07
CA ASP A 179 25.72 9.19 -9.44
C ASP A 179 27.07 9.17 -8.71
N PRO A 180 27.14 9.16 -7.36
CA PRO A 180 28.39 9.04 -6.63
C PRO A 180 28.48 7.69 -5.90
N ASP A 181 27.60 6.71 -6.16
CA ASP A 181 27.43 5.55 -5.29
C ASP A 181 27.21 4.24 -6.03
N HIS A 182 28.23 3.80 -6.79
CA HIS A 182 28.45 2.36 -6.94
C HIS A 182 29.94 2.03 -6.94
N VAL A 183 30.43 1.53 -5.80
CA VAL A 183 31.64 0.72 -5.75
C VAL A 183 31.21 -0.74 -5.99
N PRO A 184 31.75 -1.43 -7.01
CA PRO A 184 31.47 -2.85 -7.25
C PRO A 184 31.79 -3.71 -6.01
N ILE A 185 30.95 -4.69 -5.72
CA ILE A 185 31.08 -5.56 -4.53
C ILE A 185 32.39 -6.37 -4.55
N ASP A 186 32.91 -6.62 -5.75
CA ASP A 186 34.18 -7.23 -6.08
C ASP A 186 35.40 -6.40 -5.63
N ILE A 187 35.32 -5.06 -5.65
CA ILE A 187 36.35 -4.18 -5.04
C ILE A 187 36.23 -4.17 -3.51
N LEU A 188 35.01 -4.19 -2.98
CA LEU A 188 34.73 -4.27 -1.54
C LEU A 188 35.24 -5.59 -0.91
N LEU A 189 35.17 -6.68 -1.66
CA LEU A 189 35.60 -8.02 -1.20
C LEU A 189 37.09 -8.28 -1.41
N ALA A 190 37.71 -7.71 -2.46
CA ALA A 190 39.13 -7.89 -2.75
C ALA A 190 40.05 -7.11 -1.79
N GLU A 191 39.67 -5.88 -1.41
CA GLU A 191 40.53 -5.00 -0.61
C GLU A 191 40.20 -4.98 0.89
N LYS A 192 39.26 -5.83 1.36
CA LYS A 192 38.73 -5.81 2.75
C LYS A 192 38.32 -4.40 3.20
N ILE A 193 37.84 -3.59 2.28
CA ILE A 193 37.33 -2.25 2.60
C ILE A 193 36.01 -2.49 3.34
N PRO A 194 35.85 -1.99 4.59
CA PRO A 194 34.58 -2.10 5.29
C PRO A 194 33.46 -1.53 4.39
N PHE A 195 32.24 -2.08 4.47
CA PHE A 195 31.03 -1.46 3.91
C PHE A 195 31.19 0.05 4.00
N PRO A 196 30.97 0.85 2.94
CA PRO A 196 31.15 2.28 3.04
C PRO A 196 30.18 2.79 4.11
N ALA A 197 30.69 2.92 5.32
CA ALA A 197 30.27 3.88 6.30
C ALA A 197 30.66 5.22 5.69
N LYS A 198 29.97 5.64 4.62
CA LYS A 198 29.91 7.06 4.32
C LYS A 198 29.26 7.67 5.55
N LYS A 199 30.11 8.24 6.41
CA LYS A 199 29.70 9.05 7.56
C LYS A 199 28.74 10.17 7.14
N ASP A 200 28.71 10.53 5.84
CA ASP A 200 27.91 11.62 5.30
C ASP A 200 27.14 11.20 4.02
N ARG A 201 26.16 10.30 4.14
CA ARG A 201 25.06 10.31 3.15
C ARG A 201 24.30 11.63 3.34
N PRO A 202 23.93 12.35 2.26
CA PRO A 202 23.04 13.49 2.38
C PRO A 202 21.81 13.11 3.21
N ALA A 203 21.34 13.99 4.09
CA ALA A 203 20.20 13.68 4.96
C ALA A 203 18.94 13.26 4.17
N ASN A 204 18.83 13.75 2.93
CA ASN A 204 17.79 13.41 1.97
C ASN A 204 18.13 12.20 1.08
N MET A 205 19.13 11.38 1.40
CA MET A 205 19.41 10.12 0.70
C MET A 205 19.22 8.95 1.66
N LYS A 206 18.35 8.00 1.29
CA LYS A 206 18.06 6.82 2.13
C LYS A 206 19.00 5.67 1.82
N ASN A 207 19.27 4.84 2.82
CA ASN A 207 19.72 3.48 2.57
C ASN A 207 18.50 2.63 2.17
N TRP A 208 18.18 2.53 0.89
CA TRP A 208 16.92 1.90 0.46
C TRP A 208 16.74 0.46 0.91
N MET A 209 17.79 -0.35 0.91
CA MET A 209 17.72 -1.72 1.42
C MET A 209 17.28 -1.73 2.89
N PHE A 210 17.89 -0.89 3.72
CA PHE A 210 17.56 -0.81 5.14
C PHE A 210 16.21 -0.13 5.40
N ALA A 211 15.92 0.95 4.68
CA ALA A 211 14.67 1.70 4.82
C ALA A 211 13.46 0.83 4.43
N ASP A 212 13.52 0.17 3.27
CA ASP A 212 12.43 -0.72 2.83
C ASP A 212 12.28 -1.95 3.76
N LEU A 213 13.35 -2.42 4.40
CA LEU A 213 13.26 -3.43 5.47
C LEU A 213 12.40 -2.92 6.63
N ILE A 214 12.74 -1.74 7.19
CA ILE A 214 11.98 -1.14 8.29
C ILE A 214 10.52 -0.90 7.88
N TYR A 215 10.26 -0.31 6.72
CA TYR A 215 8.90 0.00 6.28
C TYR A 215 8.06 -1.25 6.01
N THR A 216 8.69 -2.33 5.54
CA THR A 216 7.99 -3.61 5.35
C THR A 216 7.64 -4.26 6.69
N ILE A 217 8.50 -4.16 7.71
CA ILE A 217 8.15 -4.59 9.08
C ILE A 217 6.99 -3.75 9.62
N GLU A 218 7.01 -2.45 9.39
CA GLU A 218 5.94 -1.54 9.80
C GLU A 218 4.61 -1.85 9.08
N TYR A 219 4.66 -2.22 7.80
CA TYR A 219 3.51 -2.73 7.05
C TYR A 219 2.98 -4.03 7.68
N ALA A 220 3.86 -4.99 7.99
CA ALA A 220 3.47 -6.25 8.63
C ALA A 220 2.81 -6.02 10.01
N LYS A 221 3.37 -5.13 10.82
CA LYS A 221 2.83 -4.75 12.15
C LYS A 221 1.42 -4.18 12.10
N ALA A 222 1.06 -3.53 11.00
CA ALA A 222 -0.26 -2.94 10.81
C ALA A 222 -1.34 -3.96 10.43
N LEU A 223 -0.97 -5.20 10.07
CA LEU A 223 -1.94 -6.22 9.69
C LEU A 223 -2.56 -6.90 10.92
N PRO A 224 -3.90 -7.08 10.96
CA PRO A 224 -4.58 -7.73 12.08
C PRO A 224 -4.10 -9.16 12.38
N LEU A 225 -3.59 -9.87 11.37
CA LEU A 225 -3.04 -11.22 11.53
C LEU A 225 -1.76 -11.20 12.37
N PHE A 226 -0.91 -10.18 12.19
CA PHE A 226 0.41 -10.10 12.80
C PHE A 226 0.27 -9.86 14.31
N ALA A 227 -0.72 -9.06 14.72
CA ALA A 227 -1.02 -8.83 16.12
C ALA A 227 -1.40 -10.12 16.90
N LYS A 228 -1.92 -11.14 16.21
CA LYS A 228 -2.36 -12.41 16.81
C LYS A 228 -1.23 -13.43 16.96
N LEU A 229 -0.09 -13.22 16.31
CA LEU A 229 1.06 -14.10 16.40
C LEU A 229 1.85 -13.84 17.68
N ASP A 230 2.47 -14.89 18.23
CA ASP A 230 3.45 -14.73 19.29
C ASP A 230 4.74 -14.08 18.75
N GLU A 231 5.63 -13.70 19.65
CA GLU A 231 6.84 -12.98 19.27
C GLU A 231 7.78 -13.82 18.37
N GLN A 232 7.92 -15.11 18.64
CA GLN A 232 8.81 -15.97 17.87
C GLN A 232 8.26 -16.21 16.47
N ASP A 233 6.96 -16.47 16.33
CA ASP A 233 6.28 -16.66 15.05
C ASP A 233 6.27 -15.38 14.22
N LYS A 234 6.17 -14.19 14.85
CA LYS A 234 6.38 -12.90 14.15
C LYS A 234 7.75 -12.83 13.51
N ILE A 235 8.80 -13.18 14.26
CA ILE A 235 10.19 -13.13 13.75
C ILE A 235 10.38 -14.14 12.63
N ARG A 236 9.89 -15.38 12.80
CA ARG A 236 9.94 -16.44 11.79
C ARG A 236 9.24 -16.01 10.50
N LEU A 237 8.02 -15.48 10.61
CA LEU A 237 7.27 -14.98 9.47
C LEU A 237 8.01 -13.84 8.75
N LEU A 238 8.55 -12.87 9.50
CA LEU A 238 9.31 -11.77 8.89
C LEU A 238 10.54 -12.28 8.16
N LYS A 239 11.33 -13.18 8.75
CA LYS A 239 12.53 -13.75 8.13
C LYS A 239 12.22 -14.44 6.80
N SER A 240 11.08 -15.12 6.68
CA SER A 240 10.69 -15.88 5.48
C SER A 240 9.98 -15.06 4.41
N SER A 241 9.45 -13.86 4.73
CA SER A 241 8.56 -13.12 3.81
C SER A 241 8.96 -11.66 3.54
N ILE A 242 9.86 -11.09 4.34
CA ILE A 242 10.17 -9.66 4.25
C ILE A 242 10.83 -9.28 2.93
N MET A 243 11.80 -10.08 2.47
CA MET A 243 12.51 -9.85 1.22
C MET A 243 11.53 -9.92 0.03
N LEU A 244 10.57 -10.86 0.06
CA LEU A 244 9.54 -11.00 -0.96
C LEU A 244 8.70 -9.72 -1.06
N CYS A 245 8.26 -9.18 0.09
CA CYS A 245 7.44 -7.99 0.16
C CYS A 245 8.20 -6.70 -0.19
N MET A 246 9.47 -6.59 0.22
CA MET A 246 10.34 -5.48 -0.16
C MET A 246 10.56 -5.42 -1.68
N ASN A 247 10.92 -6.56 -2.27
CA ASN A 247 11.15 -6.66 -3.72
C ASN A 247 9.88 -6.32 -4.49
N LEU A 248 8.75 -6.91 -4.10
CA LEU A 248 7.46 -6.59 -4.73
C LEU A 248 7.10 -5.10 -4.60
N THR A 249 7.41 -4.45 -3.47
CA THR A 249 7.20 -3.01 -3.27
C THR A 249 8.03 -2.18 -4.24
N THR A 250 9.32 -2.48 -4.38
CA THR A 250 10.22 -1.75 -5.31
C THR A 250 9.83 -1.97 -6.77
N ILE A 251 9.50 -3.21 -7.15
CA ILE A 251 9.01 -3.55 -8.49
C ILE A 251 7.73 -2.77 -8.81
N TYR A 252 6.75 -2.78 -7.90
CA TYR A 252 5.47 -2.09 -8.13
C TYR A 252 5.61 -0.57 -8.12
N TYR A 253 6.51 -0.02 -7.30
CA TYR A 253 6.87 1.39 -7.35
C TYR A 253 7.40 1.76 -8.74
N SER A 254 8.33 0.96 -9.27
CA SER A 254 8.91 1.15 -10.60
C SER A 254 7.84 1.09 -11.70
N PHE A 255 6.96 0.09 -11.64
CA PHE A 255 5.82 -0.06 -12.54
C PHE A 255 4.89 1.16 -12.54
N THR A 256 4.47 1.63 -11.36
CA THR A 256 3.57 2.80 -11.23
C THR A 256 4.20 4.10 -11.73
N HIS A 257 5.53 4.19 -11.75
CA HIS A 257 6.30 5.31 -12.28
C HIS A 257 6.74 5.10 -13.74
N LYS A 258 6.19 4.08 -14.43
CA LYS A 258 6.47 3.76 -15.84
C LYS A 258 7.97 3.53 -16.10
N SER A 259 8.67 3.00 -15.11
CA SER A 259 10.08 2.61 -15.22
C SER A 259 10.16 1.13 -15.57
N GLU A 260 10.94 0.79 -16.59
CA GLU A 260 11.26 -0.60 -16.95
C GLU A 260 12.40 -1.19 -16.09
N VAL A 261 13.05 -0.33 -15.30
CA VAL A 261 14.14 -0.68 -14.39
C VAL A 261 13.76 -0.38 -12.94
N ASN A 262 14.49 -0.96 -11.99
CA ASN A 262 14.26 -0.68 -10.58
C ASN A 262 14.48 0.79 -10.25
N LEU A 263 13.49 1.40 -9.62
CA LEU A 263 13.48 2.80 -9.24
C LEU A 263 13.10 2.92 -7.77
N HIS A 264 13.85 3.74 -7.06
CA HIS A 264 13.50 4.16 -5.71
C HIS A 264 12.81 5.54 -5.71
N PRO A 265 12.05 5.86 -4.66
CA PRO A 265 11.37 7.15 -4.53
C PRO A 265 12.23 8.41 -4.64
N ASP A 266 13.52 8.34 -4.33
CA ASP A 266 14.45 9.46 -4.48
C ASP A 266 15.01 9.60 -5.91
N GLY A 267 14.59 8.74 -6.83
CA GLY A 267 15.08 8.70 -8.21
C GLY A 267 16.37 7.88 -8.39
N THR A 268 16.93 7.31 -7.33
CA THR A 268 18.06 6.38 -7.44
C THR A 268 17.58 5.05 -8.05
N SER A 269 18.49 4.39 -8.76
CA SER A 269 18.22 3.12 -9.42
C SER A 269 19.45 2.22 -9.27
N PRO A 270 19.30 1.00 -8.73
CA PRO A 270 20.39 0.01 -8.74
C PRO A 270 20.90 -0.28 -10.17
N SER A 271 20.02 -0.12 -11.17
CA SER A 271 20.17 -0.53 -12.57
C SER A 271 20.95 0.46 -13.44
N ARG A 272 21.32 1.64 -12.91
CA ARG A 272 21.88 2.72 -13.75
C ARG A 272 23.32 2.50 -14.21
N ALA A 273 24.07 1.62 -13.56
CA ALA A 273 25.31 1.15 -14.15
C ALA A 273 25.10 -0.25 -14.75
N LYS A 274 25.01 -0.24 -16.08
CA LYS A 274 24.88 -1.39 -16.98
C LYS A 274 26.04 -2.40 -16.89
N ASN A 275 26.93 -2.29 -15.90
CA ASN A 275 28.22 -2.96 -15.83
C ASN A 275 28.46 -3.73 -14.51
N TYR A 276 27.43 -4.10 -13.72
CA TYR A 276 27.65 -4.89 -12.50
C TYR A 276 27.60 -6.40 -12.75
N PRO A 277 28.74 -7.11 -12.67
CA PRO A 277 28.73 -8.57 -12.56
C PRO A 277 28.25 -9.02 -11.17
N GLY A 278 27.75 -10.26 -11.07
CA GLY A 278 27.44 -10.93 -9.80
C GLY A 278 26.01 -10.73 -9.27
N PHE A 279 25.86 -10.84 -7.95
CA PHE A 279 24.57 -10.92 -7.25
C PHE A 279 23.64 -9.73 -7.53
N ILE A 280 24.18 -8.50 -7.54
CA ILE A 280 23.38 -7.28 -7.77
C ILE A 280 22.77 -7.27 -9.17
N GLY A 281 23.53 -7.70 -10.19
CA GLY A 281 23.05 -7.82 -11.55
C GLY A 281 21.97 -8.91 -11.70
N ALA A 282 22.12 -10.05 -11.02
CA ALA A 282 21.10 -11.09 -11.00
C ALA A 282 19.80 -10.61 -10.35
N VAL A 283 19.90 -9.89 -9.22
CA VAL A 283 18.75 -9.33 -8.52
C VAL A 283 18.00 -8.32 -9.39
N ASP A 284 18.74 -7.42 -10.03
CA ASP A 284 18.17 -6.42 -10.92
C ASP A 284 17.47 -7.06 -12.13
N GLN A 285 18.09 -8.05 -12.75
CA GLN A 285 17.56 -8.71 -13.94
C GLN A 285 16.22 -9.40 -13.67
N TYR A 286 16.09 -10.13 -12.55
CA TYR A 286 14.82 -10.79 -12.25
C TYR A 286 13.74 -9.77 -11.88
N MET A 287 14.08 -8.71 -11.13
CA MET A 287 13.13 -7.65 -10.80
C MET A 287 12.60 -6.97 -12.08
N CYS A 288 13.47 -6.65 -13.04
CA CYS A 288 13.07 -6.10 -14.35
C CYS A 288 12.12 -7.05 -15.11
N ARG A 289 12.36 -8.37 -15.07
CA ARG A 289 11.45 -9.37 -15.67
C ARG A 289 10.07 -9.35 -15.01
N ILE A 290 10.01 -9.13 -13.70
CA ILE A 290 8.74 -9.02 -12.98
C ILE A 290 8.05 -7.70 -13.30
N ILE A 291 8.77 -6.58 -13.41
CA ILE A 291 8.20 -5.30 -13.88
C ILE A 291 7.54 -5.50 -15.26
N ALA A 292 8.24 -6.12 -16.20
CA ALA A 292 7.67 -6.47 -17.51
C ALA A 292 6.44 -7.39 -17.40
N THR A 293 6.40 -8.27 -16.40
CA THR A 293 5.23 -9.11 -16.12
C THR A 293 4.06 -8.29 -15.60
N LEU A 294 4.27 -7.36 -14.67
CA LEU A 294 3.23 -6.44 -14.18
C LEU A 294 2.62 -5.60 -15.31
N ILE A 295 3.46 -5.15 -16.25
CA ILE A 295 3.02 -4.40 -17.44
C ILE A 295 2.14 -5.29 -18.34
N ARG A 296 2.58 -6.51 -18.65
CA ARG A 296 1.83 -7.43 -19.52
C ARG A 296 0.53 -7.90 -18.90
N THR A 297 0.47 -8.08 -17.58
CA THR A 297 -0.73 -8.53 -16.89
C THR A 297 -1.74 -7.41 -16.62
N ASP A 298 -1.35 -6.15 -16.84
CA ASP A 298 -2.12 -4.96 -16.46
C ASP A 298 -2.61 -5.08 -15.01
N ILE A 299 -1.65 -5.27 -14.10
CA ILE A 299 -1.95 -5.46 -12.69
C ILE A 299 -2.57 -4.18 -12.12
N ARG A 300 -3.70 -4.34 -11.44
CA ARG A 300 -4.38 -3.25 -10.73
C ARG A 300 -3.92 -3.20 -9.27
N ARG A 301 -4.12 -2.03 -8.65
CA ARG A 301 -3.69 -1.77 -7.27
C ARG A 301 -4.29 -2.78 -6.29
N GLU A 302 -5.57 -3.11 -6.47
CA GLU A 302 -6.30 -4.05 -5.62
C GLU A 302 -5.71 -5.47 -5.69
N GLU A 303 -5.25 -5.90 -6.87
CA GLU A 303 -4.60 -7.19 -7.03
C GLU A 303 -3.20 -7.19 -6.44
N TYR A 304 -2.48 -6.09 -6.61
CA TYR A 304 -1.17 -5.90 -6.01
C TYR A 304 -1.22 -5.98 -4.48
N VAL A 305 -2.16 -5.29 -3.83
CA VAL A 305 -2.24 -5.31 -2.35
C VAL A 305 -2.64 -6.69 -1.82
N LEU A 306 -3.49 -7.42 -2.55
CA LEU A 306 -3.80 -8.81 -2.25
C LEU A 306 -2.58 -9.72 -2.44
N LEU A 307 -1.85 -9.58 -3.55
CA LEU A 307 -0.62 -10.32 -3.84
C LEU A 307 0.44 -10.10 -2.76
N LYS A 308 0.65 -8.85 -2.34
CA LYS A 308 1.60 -8.49 -1.28
C LYS A 308 1.21 -9.10 0.06
N ALA A 309 -0.08 -9.06 0.41
CA ALA A 309 -0.57 -9.73 1.63
C ALA A 309 -0.41 -11.26 1.54
N ILE A 310 -0.64 -11.87 0.38
CA ILE A 310 -0.43 -13.31 0.15
C ILE A 310 1.05 -13.69 0.34
N LEU A 311 1.97 -12.88 -0.18
CA LEU A 311 3.42 -13.08 0.01
C LEU A 311 3.83 -12.97 1.48
N LEU A 312 3.24 -12.04 2.22
CA LEU A 312 3.50 -11.92 3.66
C LEU A 312 2.96 -13.15 4.42
N CYS A 313 1.81 -13.69 4.01
CA CYS A 313 1.28 -14.96 4.53
C CYS A 313 2.04 -16.17 3.95
N ASN A 314 3.37 -16.19 4.11
CA ASN A 314 4.23 -17.29 3.71
C ASN A 314 4.11 -18.46 4.70
N GLU A 315 3.56 -19.57 4.23
CA GLU A 315 3.42 -20.79 5.03
C GLU A 315 4.64 -21.71 4.97
N ALA A 316 5.57 -21.49 4.04
CA ALA A 316 6.79 -22.29 3.87
C ALA A 316 7.89 -21.94 4.90
N CYS A 317 7.50 -21.40 6.05
CA CYS A 317 8.43 -21.05 7.11
C CYS A 317 8.62 -22.26 8.03
N ASP A 318 9.88 -22.69 8.16
CA ASP A 318 10.24 -23.72 9.13
C ASP A 318 9.95 -23.26 10.57
N ASP A 319 9.59 -24.21 11.42
CA ASP A 319 9.42 -24.05 12.87
C ASP A 319 8.32 -23.08 13.34
N LEU A 320 7.31 -22.77 12.51
CA LEU A 320 6.12 -22.06 12.98
C LEU A 320 5.29 -22.90 13.96
N SER A 321 4.69 -22.25 14.96
CA SER A 321 3.74 -22.93 15.83
C SER A 321 2.53 -23.46 15.04
N PRO A 322 1.87 -24.56 15.49
CA PRO A 322 0.66 -25.05 14.85
C PRO A 322 -0.46 -24.01 14.79
N TYR A 323 -0.52 -23.12 15.79
CA TYR A 323 -1.46 -22.01 15.82
C TYR A 323 -1.17 -21.00 14.70
N ALA A 324 0.08 -20.55 14.59
CA ALA A 324 0.49 -19.61 13.55
C ALA A 324 0.29 -20.17 12.15
N LEU A 325 0.66 -21.44 11.92
CA LEU A 325 0.47 -22.11 10.64
C LEU A 325 -1.01 -22.15 10.24
N ASN A 326 -1.92 -22.51 11.15
CA ASN A 326 -3.35 -22.54 10.87
C ASN A 326 -3.92 -21.13 10.61
N LEU A 327 -3.46 -20.13 11.39
CA LEU A 327 -3.86 -18.75 11.19
C LEU A 327 -3.43 -18.22 9.82
N LEU A 328 -2.18 -18.46 9.42
CA LEU A 328 -1.63 -18.06 8.12
C LEU A 328 -2.35 -18.75 6.96
N LYS A 329 -2.63 -20.05 7.07
CA LYS A 329 -3.40 -20.80 6.05
C LYS A 329 -4.77 -20.20 5.84
N LYS A 330 -5.52 -19.98 6.93
CA LYS A 330 -6.87 -19.40 6.87
C LYS A 330 -6.86 -18.01 6.25
N GLU A 331 -5.87 -17.20 6.59
CA GLU A 331 -5.75 -15.83 6.07
C GLU A 331 -5.31 -15.82 4.60
N ARG A 332 -4.34 -16.65 4.22
CA ARG A 332 -3.92 -16.84 2.82
C ARG A 332 -5.08 -17.29 1.95
N GLU A 333 -5.88 -18.26 2.39
CA GLU A 333 -7.08 -18.69 1.67
C GLU A 333 -8.10 -17.56 1.50
N ARG A 334 -8.30 -16.73 2.55
CA ARG A 334 -9.21 -15.58 2.49
C ARG A 334 -8.74 -14.56 1.45
N LEU A 335 -7.44 -14.29 1.41
CA LEU A 335 -6.82 -13.36 0.45
C LEU A 335 -6.91 -13.90 -0.99
N VAL A 336 -6.60 -15.18 -1.21
CA VAL A 336 -6.70 -15.83 -2.53
C VAL A 336 -8.15 -15.86 -3.02
N ARG A 337 -9.11 -16.18 -2.15
CA ARG A 337 -10.55 -16.10 -2.50
C ARG A 337 -10.98 -14.69 -2.87
N SER A 338 -10.49 -13.69 -2.16
CA SER A 338 -10.76 -12.28 -2.46
C SER A 338 -10.16 -11.86 -3.81
N LEU A 339 -8.95 -12.33 -4.13
CA LEU A 339 -8.30 -12.12 -5.44
C LEU A 339 -9.11 -12.75 -6.57
N VAL A 340 -9.51 -14.01 -6.41
CA VAL A 340 -10.35 -14.71 -7.40
C VAL A 340 -11.66 -13.94 -7.63
N SER A 341 -12.38 -13.62 -6.54
CA SER A 341 -13.64 -12.89 -6.65
C SER A 341 -13.46 -11.54 -7.32
N PHE A 342 -12.44 -10.77 -6.94
CA PHE A 342 -12.15 -9.48 -7.53
C PHE A 342 -11.84 -9.60 -9.02
N CYS A 343 -10.94 -10.51 -9.42
CA CYS A 343 -10.58 -10.74 -10.82
C CYS A 343 -11.79 -11.18 -11.66
N MET A 344 -12.62 -12.10 -11.15
CA MET A 344 -13.83 -12.54 -11.82
C MET A 344 -14.84 -11.41 -12.00
N ALA A 345 -15.05 -10.58 -10.98
CA ALA A 345 -16.01 -9.47 -11.01
C ALA A 345 -15.62 -8.35 -11.98
N THR A 346 -14.33 -8.20 -12.26
CA THR A 346 -13.77 -7.03 -12.96
C THR A 346 -13.24 -7.35 -14.35
N ARG A 347 -12.77 -8.57 -14.59
CA ARG A 347 -12.29 -9.06 -15.89
C ARG A 347 -13.18 -10.15 -16.50
N GLY A 348 -14.25 -10.53 -15.80
CA GLY A 348 -15.21 -11.52 -16.27
C GLY A 348 -14.68 -12.96 -16.20
N PRO A 349 -15.53 -13.94 -16.57
CA PRO A 349 -15.22 -15.36 -16.40
C PRO A 349 -14.17 -15.91 -17.36
N ILE A 350 -13.90 -15.21 -18.47
CA ILE A 350 -12.93 -15.65 -19.48
C ILE A 350 -11.51 -15.22 -19.09
N HIS A 351 -11.30 -13.94 -18.76
CA HIS A 351 -9.98 -13.40 -18.46
C HIS A 351 -9.63 -13.43 -16.96
N GLY A 352 -10.63 -13.39 -16.08
CA GLY A 352 -10.45 -13.43 -14.63
C GLY A 352 -9.54 -14.57 -14.14
N PRO A 353 -9.80 -15.84 -14.51
CA PRO A 353 -8.98 -16.96 -14.06
C PRO A 353 -7.52 -16.87 -14.53
N ALA A 354 -7.30 -16.49 -15.80
CA ALA A 354 -5.97 -16.32 -16.35
C ALA A 354 -5.19 -15.22 -15.61
N THR A 355 -5.85 -14.12 -15.24
CA THR A 355 -5.24 -13.06 -14.43
C THR A 355 -4.88 -13.56 -13.04
N VAL A 356 -5.74 -14.34 -12.37
CA VAL A 356 -5.41 -14.92 -11.06
C VAL A 356 -4.15 -15.77 -11.14
N THR A 357 -4.06 -16.66 -12.13
CA THR A 357 -2.87 -17.49 -12.34
C THR A 357 -1.63 -16.65 -12.60
N ALA A 358 -1.73 -15.60 -13.41
CA ALA A 358 -0.61 -14.71 -13.69
C ALA A 358 -0.17 -13.91 -12.44
N VAL A 359 -1.12 -13.43 -11.63
CA VAL A 359 -0.84 -12.70 -10.38
C VAL A 359 -0.18 -13.62 -9.36
N LEU A 360 -0.70 -14.84 -9.16
CA LEU A 360 -0.09 -15.81 -8.24
C LEU A 360 1.28 -16.30 -8.73
N GLY A 361 1.47 -16.47 -10.04
CA GLY A 361 2.77 -16.84 -10.61
C GLY A 361 3.87 -15.80 -10.38
N ILE A 362 3.52 -14.53 -10.15
CA ILE A 362 4.48 -13.51 -9.71
C ILE A 362 5.01 -13.85 -8.31
N ALA A 363 4.14 -14.30 -7.40
CA ALA A 363 4.58 -14.68 -6.05
C ALA A 363 5.59 -15.83 -6.10
N ASP A 364 5.31 -16.86 -6.90
CA ASP A 364 6.19 -18.01 -7.06
C ASP A 364 7.54 -17.61 -7.67
N THR A 365 7.52 -16.72 -8.67
CA THR A 365 8.74 -16.20 -9.29
C THR A 365 9.60 -15.44 -8.28
N ILE A 366 9.00 -14.56 -7.46
CA ILE A 366 9.73 -13.82 -6.42
C ILE A 366 10.30 -14.78 -5.38
N ALA A 367 9.51 -15.76 -4.92
CA ALA A 367 9.94 -16.73 -3.92
C ALA A 367 11.12 -17.58 -4.41
N HIS A 368 11.05 -18.10 -5.63
CA HIS A 368 12.14 -18.87 -6.23
C HIS A 368 13.42 -18.05 -6.35
N GLN A 369 13.34 -16.82 -6.87
CA GLN A 369 14.50 -15.96 -7.04
C GLN A 369 15.14 -15.58 -5.69
N VAL A 370 14.33 -15.33 -4.66
CA VAL A 370 14.88 -15.05 -3.32
C VAL A 370 15.57 -16.29 -2.74
N CYS A 371 15.01 -17.49 -2.95
CA CYS A 371 15.62 -18.75 -2.51
C CYS A 371 16.98 -19.00 -3.19
N GLU A 372 17.05 -18.91 -4.52
CA GLU A 372 18.30 -19.06 -5.29
C GLU A 372 19.36 -18.05 -4.84
N ASN A 373 18.95 -16.81 -4.54
CA ASN A 373 19.83 -15.76 -4.05
C ASN A 373 20.37 -16.06 -2.65
N THR A 374 19.56 -16.62 -1.75
CA THR A 374 20.02 -17.05 -0.43
C THR A 374 20.96 -18.25 -0.51
N GLU A 375 20.67 -19.24 -1.35
CA GLU A 375 21.52 -20.42 -1.55
C GLU A 375 22.84 -20.07 -2.23
N GLY A 376 22.83 -19.20 -3.24
CA GLY A 376 24.03 -18.67 -3.88
C GLY A 376 24.93 -17.89 -2.91
N THR A 377 24.34 -17.20 -1.93
CA THR A 377 25.08 -16.50 -0.86
C THR A 377 25.71 -17.50 0.12
N VAL A 378 25.02 -18.60 0.44
CA VAL A 378 25.52 -19.69 1.31
C VAL A 378 26.63 -20.50 0.61
N CYS A 379 26.47 -20.82 -0.67
CA CYS A 379 27.50 -21.50 -1.48
C CYS A 379 28.72 -20.61 -1.76
N ALA A 380 28.58 -19.29 -1.75
CA ALA A 380 29.68 -18.33 -1.83
C ALA A 380 30.45 -18.14 -0.49
N GLY A 381 30.23 -19.00 0.51
CA GLY A 381 31.05 -19.05 1.73
C GLY A 381 30.60 -18.13 2.86
N TRP A 382 29.37 -17.58 2.82
CA TRP A 382 28.82 -16.79 3.92
C TRP A 382 28.05 -17.69 4.89
N SER A 383 28.81 -18.42 5.71
CA SER A 383 28.32 -18.86 7.01
C SER A 383 28.09 -17.61 7.84
N VAL A 384 26.82 -17.30 8.14
CA VAL A 384 26.52 -16.61 9.40
C VAL A 384 26.99 -17.57 10.47
N ARG A 385 28.23 -17.40 10.93
CA ARG A 385 28.69 -18.04 12.15
C ARG A 385 27.73 -17.55 13.23
N SER A 386 26.87 -18.45 13.68
CA SER A 386 26.35 -18.42 15.04
C SER A 386 27.57 -18.27 15.95
N SER A 387 27.80 -17.04 16.40
CA SER A 387 28.78 -16.77 17.43
C SER A 387 28.04 -16.98 18.74
N SER A 388 28.58 -17.95 19.47
CA SER A 388 28.29 -18.44 20.82
C SER A 388 27.76 -17.43 21.82
#